data_AF-A0A934LUL0-F1
#
_entry.id   AF-A0A934LUL0-F1
#
_cell.length_a   1.000
_cell.length_b   1.000
_cell.length_c   1.000
_cell.angle_alpha   90.00
_cell.angle_beta   90.00
_cell.angle_gamma   90.00
#
_symmetry.space_group_name_H-M   'P 1'
#
loop_
_entity.id
_entity.type
_entity.pdbx_description
1 polymer ?
#
loop_
_entity_poly.entity_id
_entity_poly.type
_entity_poly.pdbx_seq_one_letter_code
_entity_poly.pdbx_strand_id
1 'polypeptide(L)' 'MSDVGDPNPLYWESTYEIVLGLMEHHPEVDLDTLGLRQLFAWIIVLPGFADDPAMAHDEFLIEILRVWYEEKSEIS' A
#
# COMPACT_ATOMS: atom_id res chain seq x y z
N MET A 1 10.36 23.09 -12.62
CA MET A 1 10.83 21.70 -12.79
C MET A 1 10.61 21.04 -11.44
N SER A 2 9.44 20.41 -11.28
CA SER A 2 9.21 19.54 -10.13
C SER A 2 10.03 18.29 -10.40
N ASP A 3 10.92 18.00 -9.47
CA ASP A 3 12.03 17.07 -9.59
C ASP A 3 11.58 15.65 -9.93
N VAL A 4 12.32 15.03 -10.84
CA VAL A 4 12.24 13.59 -11.13
C VAL A 4 13.09 12.91 -10.06
N GLY A 5 12.52 12.60 -8.89
CA GLY A 5 13.35 11.95 -7.85
C GLY A 5 12.67 11.55 -6.56
N ASP A 6 11.78 12.38 -6.01
CA ASP A 6 11.21 12.10 -4.70
C ASP A 6 9.79 11.50 -4.82
N PRO A 7 9.52 10.33 -4.22
CA PRO A 7 8.18 9.78 -4.18
C PRO A 7 7.26 10.73 -3.40
N ASN A 8 6.03 10.91 -3.89
CA ASN A 8 5.00 11.68 -3.19
C ASN A 8 4.80 11.08 -1.78
N PRO A 9 4.73 11.89 -0.70
CA PRO A 9 4.52 11.36 0.64
C PRO A 9 3.22 10.54 0.71
N LEU A 10 3.34 9.33 1.25
CA LEU A 10 2.25 8.39 1.47
C LEU A 10 1.83 8.45 2.93
N TYR A 11 0.56 8.74 3.16
CA TYR A 11 -0.08 8.70 4.48
C TYR A 11 -1.02 7.50 4.55
N TRP A 12 -1.45 7.11 5.75
CA TRP A 12 -2.41 6.00 5.90
C TRP A 12 -3.72 6.24 5.13
N GLU A 13 -4.10 7.50 4.93
CA GLU A 13 -5.27 7.91 4.14
C GLU A 13 -5.04 7.85 2.62
N SER A 14 -3.79 7.72 2.15
CA SER A 14 -3.40 7.60 0.74
C SER A 14 -3.59 6.17 0.22
N THR A 15 -4.77 5.59 0.44
CA THR A 15 -5.07 4.18 0.17
C THR A 15 -4.70 3.77 -1.25
N TYR A 16 -5.08 4.58 -2.25
CA TYR A 16 -4.86 4.25 -3.66
C TYR A 16 -3.36 4.29 -4.02
N GLU A 17 -2.64 5.32 -3.61
CA GLU A 17 -1.21 5.46 -3.86
C GLU A 17 -0.39 4.36 -3.17
N ILE A 18 -0.79 3.97 -1.96
CA ILE A 18 -0.21 2.81 -1.26
C ILE A 18 -0.43 1.55 -2.08
N VAL A 19 -1.65 1.30 -2.58
CA VAL A 19 -1.95 0.12 -3.40
C VAL A 19 -1.11 0.10 -4.68
N LEU A 20 -0.94 1.23 -5.36
CA LEU A 20 -0.07 1.31 -6.54
C LEU A 20 1.38 0.92 -6.20
N GLY A 21 1.92 1.44 -5.10
CA GLY A 21 3.25 1.06 -4.61
C GLY A 21 3.35 -0.43 -4.28
N LEU A 22 2.33 -0.99 -3.62
CA LEU A 22 2.27 -2.42 -3.30
C LEU A 22 2.21 -3.29 -4.57
N MET A 23 1.45 -2.89 -5.59
CA MET A 23 1.36 -3.60 -6.86
C MET A 23 2.67 -3.55 -7.64
N GLU A 24 3.40 -2.43 -7.60
CA GLU A 24 4.71 -2.30 -8.23
C GLU A 24 5.77 -3.17 -7.54
N HIS A 25 5.81 -3.16 -6.20
CA HIS A 25 6.83 -3.88 -5.42
C HIS A 25 6.50 -5.36 -5.19
N HIS A 26 5.22 -5.74 -5.23
CA HIS A 26 4.75 -7.10 -4.94
C HIS A 26 3.71 -7.61 -5.98
N PRO A 27 4.01 -7.57 -7.29
CA PRO A 27 3.02 -7.88 -8.34
C PRO A 27 2.48 -9.32 -8.27
N GLU A 28 3.32 -10.27 -7.84
CA GLU A 28 3.01 -11.70 -7.82
C GLU A 28 2.36 -12.17 -6.52
N VAL A 29 2.08 -11.29 -5.55
CA VAL A 29 1.49 -11.72 -4.27
C VAL A 29 0.11 -12.36 -4.48
N ASP A 30 -0.12 -13.45 -3.74
CA ASP A 30 -1.45 -14.00 -3.55
C ASP A 30 -2.14 -13.28 -2.37
N LEU A 31 -3.12 -12.42 -2.69
CA LEU A 31 -3.83 -11.63 -1.70
C LEU A 31 -4.68 -12.50 -0.75
N ASP A 32 -5.12 -13.69 -1.18
CA ASP A 32 -5.95 -14.59 -0.36
C ASP A 32 -5.19 -15.13 0.86
N THR A 33 -3.85 -15.11 0.78
CA THR A 33 -2.96 -15.57 1.85
C THR A 33 -2.25 -14.44 2.58
N LEU A 34 -2.44 -13.19 2.14
CA LEU A 34 -1.78 -12.02 2.71
C LEU A 34 -2.44 -11.57 4.02
N GLY A 35 -1.75 -11.78 5.14
CA GLY A 35 -2.21 -11.32 6.46
C GLY A 35 -1.87 -9.85 6.74
N LEU A 36 -2.67 -9.19 7.59
CA LEU A 36 -2.51 -7.77 7.93
C LEU A 36 -1.13 -7.40 8.48
N ARG A 37 -0.47 -8.28 9.26
CA ARG A 37 0.90 -8.05 9.75
C ARG A 37 1.92 -7.94 8.61
N GLN A 38 1.77 -8.78 7.58
CA GLN A 38 2.67 -8.75 6.43
C GLN A 38 2.39 -7.52 5.56
N LEU A 39 1.11 -7.20 5.35
CA LEU A 39 0.69 -5.99 4.65
C LEU A 39 1.24 -4.73 5.33
N PHE A 40 1.07 -4.60 6.65
CA PHE A 40 1.64 -3.50 7.43
C PHE A 40 3.17 -3.39 7.23
N ALA A 41 3.88 -4.50 7.34
CA ALA A 41 5.33 -4.52 7.18
C ALA A 41 5.78 -4.07 5.80
N TRP A 42 4.99 -4.33 4.75
CA TRP A 42 5.27 -3.84 3.39
C TRP A 42 4.97 -2.35 3.24
N ILE A 43 3.84 -1.88 3.78
CA ILE A 43 3.43 -0.47 3.65
C ILE A 43 4.47 0.47 4.29
N ILE A 44 4.92 0.17 5.52
CA ILE A 44 5.82 1.07 6.25
C ILE A 44 7.24 1.13 5.66
N VAL A 45 7.58 0.23 4.74
CA VAL A 45 8.87 0.23 4.02
C VAL A 45 8.74 0.69 2.57
N LEU A 46 7.53 1.08 2.12
CA LEU A 46 7.34 1.63 0.78
C LEU A 46 8.15 2.93 0.63
N PRO A 47 8.77 3.16 -0.55
CA PRO A 47 9.32 4.45 -0.89
C PRO A 47 8.23 5.53 -0.77
N GLY A 48 8.49 6.56 0.04
CA GLY A 48 7.55 7.67 0.25
C GLY A 48 6.61 7.51 1.44
N PHE A 49 6.60 6.38 2.16
CA PHE A 49 5.84 6.28 3.42
C PHE A 49 6.30 7.36 4.41
N ALA A 50 5.36 8.23 4.80
CA ALA A 50 5.62 9.47 5.52
C ALA A 50 4.71 9.67 6.74
N ASP A 51 4.00 8.62 7.16
CA ASP A 51 3.12 8.62 8.33
C ASP A 51 3.76 7.95 9.56
N ASP A 52 3.09 8.02 10.70
CA ASP A 52 3.48 7.28 11.90
C ASP A 52 3.02 5.81 11.82
N PRO A 53 3.92 4.81 11.83
CA PRO A 53 3.55 3.40 11.89
C PRO A 53 2.64 3.05 13.07
N ALA A 54 2.72 3.78 14.19
CA ALA A 54 1.91 3.54 15.37
C ALA A 54 0.44 3.95 15.20
N MET A 55 0.11 4.74 14.17
CA MET A 55 -1.28 5.09 13.82
C MET A 55 -2.01 4.01 13.02
N ALA A 56 -1.31 2.93 12.63
CA ALA A 56 -1.95 1.83 11.92
C ALA A 56 -3.06 1.18 12.76
N HIS A 57 -4.20 0.99 12.12
CA HIS A 57 -5.34 0.26 12.66
C HIS A 57 -5.79 -0.77 11.64
N ASP A 58 -6.38 -1.87 12.12
CA ASP A 58 -6.85 -2.96 11.25
C ASP A 58 -7.80 -2.45 10.16
N GLU A 59 -8.62 -1.43 10.45
CA GLU A 59 -9.52 -0.80 9.48
C GLU A 59 -8.79 -0.21 8.26
N PHE A 60 -7.67 0.49 8.47
CA PHE A 60 -6.85 1.02 7.36
C PHE A 60 -6.26 -0.11 6.53
N LEU A 61 -5.70 -1.12 7.20
CA LEU A 61 -5.06 -2.25 6.51
C LEU A 61 -6.08 -3.08 5.73
N ILE A 62 -7.28 -3.25 6.26
CA ILE A 62 -8.39 -3.93 5.59
C ILE A 62 -8.85 -3.14 4.36
N GLU A 63 -8.98 -1.80 4.47
CA GLU A 63 -9.37 -0.97 3.34
C GLU A 63 -8.31 -0.98 2.22
N ILE A 64 -7.03 -0.89 2.58
CA ILE A 64 -5.93 -1.01 1.62
C ILE A 64 -5.94 -2.38 0.94
N LEU A 65 -6.14 -3.46 1.70
CA LEU A 65 -6.23 -4.80 1.13
C LEU A 65 -7.44 -4.94 0.19
N ARG A 66 -8.60 -4.39 0.58
CA ARG A 66 -9.83 -4.37 -0.24
C ARG A 66 -9.60 -3.66 -1.57
N VAL A 67 -9.05 -2.44 -1.54
CA VAL A 67 -8.76 -1.69 -2.77
C VAL A 67 -7.73 -2.43 -3.63
N TRP A 68 -6.74 -3.09 -3.03
CA TRP A 68 -5.79 -3.92 -3.79
C TRP A 68 -6.47 -5.08 -4.52
N TYR A 69 -7.43 -5.76 -3.89
CA TYR A 69 -8.24 -6.78 -4.57
C TYR A 69 -9.02 -6.19 -5.75
N GLU A 70 -9.65 -5.03 -5.57
CA GLU A 70 -10.42 -4.35 -6.61
C GLU A 70 -9.52 -4.03 -7.82
N GLU A 71 -8.38 -3.40 -7.61
CA GLU A 71 -7.42 -3.08 -8.68
C GLU A 71 -6.88 -4.33 -9.39
N LYS A 72 -6.53 -5.40 -8.64
CA LYS A 72 -6.08 -6.66 -9.26
C LYS A 72 -7.18 -7.32 -10.10
N SER A 73 -8.43 -7.20 -9.68
CA SER A 73 -9.57 -7.78 -10.40
C SER A 73 -9.91 -7.07 -11.71
N GLU A 74 -9.69 -5.75 -11.79
CA GLU A 74 -9.94 -4.95 -12.99
C GLU A 74 -8.85 -5.13 -14.07
N ILE A 75 -7.66 -5.62 -13.69
CA ILE A 75 -6.52 -5.85 -14.59
C ILE A 75 -6.46 -7.29 -15.14
N SER A 76 -7.25 -8.21 -14.56
CA SER A 76 -7.32 -9.63 -14.90
C SER A 76 -8.33 -9.93 -16.03
#